data_AF-A0ABD2NB90-F1
#
_entry.id   AF-A0ABD2NB90-F1
#
_cell.length_a   1.000
_cell.length_b   1.000
_cell.length_c   1.000
_cell.angle_alpha   90.00
_cell.angle_beta   90.00
_cell.angle_gamma   90.00
#
_symmetry.space_group_name_H-M   'P 1'
#
loop_
_entity.id
_entity.type
_entity.pdbx_description
1 polymer ?
#
loop_
_entity_poly.entity_id
_entity_poly.type
_entity_poly.pdbx_seq_one_letter_code
_entity_poly.pdbx_strand_id
1 'polypeptide(L)'
;MWLSTRENHAASEEDNWTELMQHENLYKTFVDYELKNWNREMWSWNGDLPGPALTILHQHAVQGDLTELQTAAVRFVAASGIYLKYSLDPRWMFQLLTDIENAWVNFTLTREEEMWLAEKFTAMQASLKELLDPCFGIFISSFNFRTNGIPYFSVVFKQIDKLMSDEVISFLNQNEHPDSAYSRLIFSVYLEVKDLASFSQNLPSGGDHKLLLPRCHEWFEPSVSCWLDVCKAKALQRVRTSVELQKPCEGEKLVKHSSSAVDVVAMFCHLRDFWRLLQWPKASTQYRCYRNS
;
A
#
# COMPACT_ATOMS: atom_id res chain seq x y z
N MET A 1 45.68 -29.88 1.18
CA MET A 1 46.26 -28.70 0.52
C MET A 1 45.13 -28.01 -0.24
N TRP A 2 44.70 -26.85 0.24
CA TRP A 2 43.81 -25.95 -0.52
C TRP A 2 44.57 -25.47 -1.76
N LEU A 3 43.88 -25.35 -2.90
CA LEU A 3 43.79 -24.12 -3.68
C LEU A 3 42.84 -24.29 -4.88
N SER A 4 41.76 -23.53 -4.79
CA SER A 4 40.82 -23.06 -5.80
C SER A 4 41.36 -22.94 -7.24
N THR A 5 40.52 -23.34 -8.19
CA THR A 5 40.30 -22.56 -9.42
C THR A 5 38.80 -22.35 -9.61
N ARG A 6 38.30 -21.23 -9.06
CA ARG A 6 37.15 -20.48 -9.58
C ARG A 6 37.34 -20.29 -11.08
N GLU A 7 36.74 -21.14 -11.88
CA GLU A 7 36.41 -20.81 -13.25
C GLU A 7 35.11 -20.01 -13.27
N ASN A 8 35.09 -19.01 -14.14
CA ASN A 8 34.08 -17.98 -14.23
C ASN A 8 32.69 -18.58 -14.48
N HIS A 9 31.85 -18.62 -13.44
CA HIS A 9 30.42 -18.83 -13.63
C HIS A 9 29.72 -17.49 -13.85
N ALA A 10 29.76 -17.04 -15.10
CA ALA A 10 28.64 -16.30 -15.69
C ALA A 10 27.50 -17.29 -16.03
N ALA A 11 27.08 -18.07 -15.04
CA ALA A 11 25.88 -18.90 -15.03
C ALA A 11 25.37 -18.83 -13.58
N SER A 12 24.13 -18.48 -13.28
CA SER A 12 23.01 -18.05 -14.10
C SER A 12 22.12 -17.28 -13.13
N GLU A 13 21.61 -16.10 -13.49
CA GLU A 13 20.58 -15.44 -12.68
C GLU A 13 19.34 -16.35 -12.47
N GLU A 14 19.17 -17.41 -13.30
CA GLU A 14 18.14 -18.45 -13.13
C GLU A 14 18.43 -19.44 -11.97
N ASP A 15 19.68 -19.62 -11.54
CA ASP A 15 20.05 -20.61 -10.51
C ASP A 15 19.70 -20.11 -9.10
N ASN A 16 19.82 -18.79 -8.86
CA ASN A 16 19.56 -18.18 -7.55
C ASN A 16 18.07 -18.20 -7.17
N TRP A 17 17.16 -18.07 -8.15
CA TRP A 17 15.71 -18.13 -7.90
C TRP A 17 15.27 -19.48 -7.34
N THR A 18 15.86 -20.56 -7.87
CA THR A 18 15.55 -21.92 -7.40
C THR A 18 16.02 -22.13 -5.96
N GLU A 19 17.24 -21.68 -5.64
CA GLU A 19 17.78 -21.71 -4.28
C GLU A 19 16.96 -20.87 -3.30
N LEU A 20 16.49 -19.68 -3.72
CA LEU A 20 15.63 -18.81 -2.93
C LEU A 20 14.30 -19.49 -2.58
N MET A 21 13.64 -20.13 -3.56
CA MET A 21 12.39 -20.87 -3.33
C MET A 21 12.60 -22.11 -2.46
N GLN A 22 13.73 -22.81 -2.60
CA GLN A 22 14.08 -23.92 -1.72
C GLN A 22 14.32 -23.44 -0.28
N HIS A 23 14.98 -22.30 -0.12
CA HIS A 23 15.19 -21.67 1.18
C HIS A 23 13.88 -21.27 1.85
N GLU A 24 12.90 -20.74 1.09
CA GLU A 24 11.54 -20.48 1.58
C GLU A 24 10.86 -21.74 2.08
N ASN A 25 10.86 -22.80 1.27
CA ASN A 25 10.22 -24.06 1.63
C ASN A 25 10.88 -24.71 2.87
N LEU A 26 12.20 -24.61 2.98
CA LEU A 26 12.95 -25.11 4.12
C LEU A 26 12.60 -24.35 5.40
N TYR A 27 12.61 -23.01 5.35
CA TYR A 27 12.22 -22.17 6.48
C TYR A 27 10.78 -22.47 6.92
N LYS A 28 9.85 -22.50 5.96
CA LYS A 28 8.45 -22.84 6.20
C LYS A 28 8.28 -24.21 6.87
N THR A 29 9.05 -25.21 6.43
CA THR A 29 9.01 -26.56 7.00
C THR A 29 9.44 -26.57 8.47
N PHE A 30 10.49 -25.83 8.83
CA PHE A 30 10.91 -25.70 10.23
C PHE A 30 9.87 -24.99 11.07
N VAL A 31 9.31 -23.88 10.57
CA VAL A 31 8.24 -23.16 11.27
C VAL A 31 7.01 -24.06 11.47
N ASP A 32 6.56 -24.76 10.43
CA ASP A 32 5.41 -25.67 10.50
C ASP A 32 5.67 -26.83 11.49
N TYR A 33 6.90 -27.33 11.58
CA TYR A 33 7.28 -28.34 12.55
C TYR A 33 7.20 -27.82 13.99
N GLU A 34 7.75 -26.63 14.24
CA GLU A 34 7.69 -25.99 15.57
C GLU A 34 6.25 -25.70 15.98
N LEU A 35 5.44 -25.14 15.07
CA LEU A 35 4.02 -24.84 15.34
C LEU A 35 3.19 -26.10 15.62
N LYS A 36 3.48 -27.22 14.97
CA LYS A 36 2.81 -28.51 15.25
C LYS A 36 3.15 -29.08 16.62
N ASN A 37 4.38 -28.84 17.08
CA ASN A 37 4.87 -29.30 18.37
C ASN A 37 4.68 -28.26 19.48
N TRP A 38 4.07 -27.11 19.15
CA TRP A 38 3.83 -26.03 20.09
C TRP A 38 2.67 -26.37 21.02
N ASN A 39 2.96 -26.47 22.31
CA ASN A 39 1.98 -26.88 23.33
C ASN A 39 1.06 -25.73 23.80
N ARG A 40 1.16 -24.54 23.20
CA ARG A 40 0.33 -23.35 23.53
C ARG A 40 -0.42 -22.86 22.30
N GLU A 41 -1.20 -21.79 22.48
CA GLU A 41 -1.89 -21.16 21.36
C GLU A 41 -0.88 -20.58 20.35
N MET A 42 -1.13 -20.75 19.06
CA MET A 42 -0.18 -20.40 17.98
C MET A 42 0.17 -18.91 17.95
N TRP A 43 -0.73 -18.03 18.39
CA TRP A 43 -0.48 -16.59 18.49
C TRP A 43 0.53 -16.20 19.59
N SER A 44 0.90 -17.13 20.47
CA SER A 44 1.89 -16.91 21.53
C SER A 44 3.31 -17.34 21.17
N TRP A 45 3.50 -17.91 19.97
CA TRP A 45 4.81 -18.30 19.48
C TRP A 45 5.55 -17.07 18.93
N ASN A 46 6.78 -16.87 19.39
CA ASN A 46 7.58 -15.67 19.13
C ASN A 46 8.48 -15.79 17.89
N GLY A 47 8.42 -16.90 17.17
CA GLY A 47 9.23 -17.13 15.98
C GLY A 47 10.59 -17.77 16.23
N ASP A 48 10.90 -18.17 17.47
CA ASP A 48 12.20 -18.78 17.79
C ASP A 48 12.31 -20.18 17.19
N LEU A 49 13.36 -20.37 16.36
CA LEU A 49 13.74 -21.66 15.81
C LEU A 49 14.89 -22.27 16.63
N PRO A 50 14.96 -23.61 16.73
CA PRO A 50 16.03 -24.27 17.45
C PRO A 50 17.39 -24.06 16.76
N GLY A 51 18.47 -24.00 17.54
CA GLY A 51 19.83 -23.77 17.03
C GLY A 51 20.26 -24.64 15.85
N PRO A 52 19.93 -25.95 15.81
CA PRO A 52 20.18 -26.80 14.64
C PRO A 52 19.47 -26.31 13.37
N ALA A 53 18.21 -25.88 13.46
CA ALA A 53 17.46 -25.36 12.31
C ALA A 53 18.08 -24.05 11.79
N LEU A 54 18.46 -23.14 12.70
CA LEU A 54 19.17 -21.91 12.34
C LEU A 54 20.51 -22.20 11.66
N THR A 55 21.24 -23.23 12.11
CA THR A 55 22.51 -23.64 11.51
C THR A 55 22.30 -24.16 10.09
N ILE A 56 21.28 -25.01 9.88
CA ILE A 56 20.95 -25.55 8.56
C ILE A 56 20.54 -24.42 7.61
N LEU A 57 19.67 -23.50 8.07
CA LEU A 57 19.25 -22.34 7.28
C LEU A 57 20.44 -21.46 6.91
N HIS A 58 21.31 -21.14 7.87
CA HIS A 58 22.51 -20.35 7.60
C HIS A 58 23.43 -21.03 6.58
N GLN A 59 23.67 -22.34 6.72
CA GLN A 59 24.50 -23.09 5.78
C GLN A 59 23.89 -23.11 4.38
N HIS A 60 22.57 -23.32 4.27
CA HIS A 60 21.88 -23.30 2.99
C HIS A 60 21.96 -21.91 2.33
N ALA A 61 21.81 -20.83 3.10
CA ALA A 61 21.93 -19.48 2.58
C ALA A 61 23.35 -19.19 2.05
N VAL A 62 24.38 -19.62 2.77
CA VAL A 62 25.78 -19.47 2.34
C VAL A 62 26.10 -20.30 1.10
N GLN A 63 25.53 -21.52 0.99
CA GLN A 63 25.74 -22.40 -0.16
C GLN A 63 25.02 -21.90 -1.42
N GLY A 64 23.82 -21.33 -1.27
CA GLY A 64 23.03 -20.75 -2.35
C GLY A 64 23.37 -19.30 -2.68
N ASP A 65 24.42 -18.73 -2.08
CA ASP A 65 24.83 -17.32 -2.24
C ASP A 65 23.68 -16.32 -2.00
N LEU A 66 22.83 -16.60 -1.01
CA LEU A 66 21.70 -15.77 -0.65
C LEU A 66 22.15 -14.56 0.17
N THR A 67 21.72 -13.38 -0.27
CA THR A 67 21.96 -12.13 0.46
C THR A 67 21.18 -12.06 1.77
N GLU A 68 21.60 -11.17 2.67
CA GLU A 68 20.88 -10.92 3.92
C GLU A 68 19.44 -10.43 3.64
N LEU A 69 19.26 -9.64 2.58
CA LEU A 69 17.96 -9.13 2.18
C LEU A 69 17.06 -10.22 1.61
N GLN A 70 17.58 -11.10 0.75
CA GLN A 70 16.85 -12.28 0.26
C GLN A 70 16.44 -13.20 1.42
N THR A 71 17.34 -13.43 2.37
CA THR A 71 17.05 -14.25 3.56
C THR A 71 15.97 -13.60 4.44
N ALA A 72 16.02 -12.29 4.67
CA ALA A 72 15.00 -11.56 5.41
C ALA A 72 13.64 -11.59 4.70
N ALA A 73 13.62 -11.37 3.38
CA ALA A 73 12.43 -11.45 2.55
C ALA A 73 11.80 -12.86 2.60
N VAL A 74 12.60 -13.91 2.48
CA VAL A 74 12.14 -15.30 2.60
C VAL A 74 11.47 -15.57 3.94
N ARG A 75 12.06 -15.12 5.06
CA ARG A 75 11.47 -15.32 6.39
C ARG A 75 10.08 -14.69 6.49
N PHE A 76 9.94 -13.46 5.99
CA PHE A 76 8.65 -12.77 5.94
C PHE A 76 7.66 -13.46 5.00
N VAL A 77 8.08 -13.87 3.79
CA VAL A 77 7.18 -14.53 2.83
C VAL A 77 6.67 -15.87 3.38
N ALA A 78 7.56 -16.67 3.96
CA ALA A 78 7.15 -17.91 4.61
C ALA A 78 6.21 -17.64 5.79
N ALA A 79 6.54 -16.68 6.66
CA ALA A 79 5.70 -16.31 7.80
C ALA A 79 4.32 -15.78 7.38
N SER A 80 4.26 -14.90 6.37
CA SER A 80 2.99 -14.38 5.82
C SER A 80 2.11 -15.52 5.27
N GLY A 81 2.70 -16.50 4.56
CA GLY A 81 1.97 -17.66 4.07
C GLY A 81 1.41 -18.56 5.18
N ILE A 82 2.07 -18.63 6.33
CA ILE A 82 1.61 -19.34 7.52
C ILE A 82 0.56 -18.52 8.27
N TYR A 83 0.75 -17.20 8.35
CA TYR A 83 -0.18 -16.24 8.97
C TYR A 83 -1.59 -16.31 8.36
N LEU A 84 -1.67 -16.56 7.05
CA LEU A 84 -2.93 -16.77 6.34
C LEU A 84 -3.68 -18.04 6.77
N LYS A 85 -2.97 -19.02 7.34
CA LYS A 85 -3.54 -20.29 7.82
C LYS A 85 -3.78 -20.28 9.32
N TYR A 86 -2.91 -19.63 10.07
CA TYR A 86 -2.89 -19.60 11.53
C TYR A 86 -2.61 -18.18 12.00
N SER A 87 -3.38 -17.67 12.97
CA SER A 87 -3.07 -16.38 13.59
C SER A 87 -1.79 -16.49 14.42
N LEU A 88 -0.74 -15.76 14.02
CA LEU A 88 0.56 -15.72 14.71
C LEU A 88 0.71 -14.42 15.52
N ASP A 89 1.77 -14.34 16.34
CA ASP A 89 2.07 -13.13 17.11
C ASP A 89 2.37 -11.93 16.18
N PRO A 90 1.62 -10.81 16.26
CA PRO A 90 1.90 -9.60 15.49
C PRO A 90 3.29 -9.01 15.73
N ARG A 91 3.87 -9.23 16.92
CA ARG A 91 5.22 -8.75 17.26
C ARG A 91 6.29 -9.44 16.43
N TRP A 92 6.11 -10.74 16.19
CA TRP A 92 7.02 -11.49 15.34
C TRP A 92 6.96 -10.99 13.89
N MET A 93 5.75 -10.73 13.37
CA MET A 93 5.59 -10.15 12.05
C MET A 93 6.26 -8.77 11.92
N PHE A 94 6.12 -7.91 12.94
CA PHE A 94 6.78 -6.62 12.98
C PHE A 94 8.31 -6.74 12.97
N GLN A 95 8.87 -7.71 13.69
CA GLN A 95 10.31 -7.97 13.67
C GLN A 95 10.79 -8.36 12.27
N LEU A 96 10.08 -9.25 11.58
CA LEU A 96 10.45 -9.67 10.21
C LEU A 96 10.44 -8.52 9.21
N LEU A 97 9.48 -7.60 9.34
CA LEU A 97 9.42 -6.39 8.52
C LEU A 97 10.59 -5.45 8.80
N THR A 98 10.94 -5.30 10.08
CA THR A 98 12.08 -4.49 10.51
C THR A 98 13.40 -5.06 9.98
N ASP A 99 13.53 -6.39 9.96
CA ASP A 99 14.71 -7.08 9.42
C ASP A 99 14.87 -6.83 7.91
N ILE A 100 13.76 -6.84 7.15
CA ILE A 100 13.76 -6.48 5.72
C ILE A 100 14.21 -5.03 5.53
N GLU A 101 13.62 -4.08 6.27
CA GLU A 101 13.94 -2.66 6.17
C GLU A 101 15.44 -2.40 6.44
N ASN A 102 15.99 -3.02 7.48
CA ASN A 102 17.41 -2.89 7.82
C ASN A 102 18.32 -3.47 6.73
N ALA A 103 17.98 -4.62 6.16
CA ALA A 103 18.77 -5.26 5.11
C ALA A 103 18.68 -4.50 3.77
N TRP A 104 17.56 -3.82 3.51
CA TRP A 104 17.33 -3.05 2.27
C TRP A 104 18.27 -1.86 2.11
N VAL A 105 18.91 -1.40 3.18
CA VAL A 105 19.89 -0.30 3.12
C VAL A 105 21.15 -0.71 2.35
N ASN A 106 21.54 -1.99 2.43
CA ASN A 106 22.83 -2.47 1.92
C ASN A 106 22.72 -3.34 0.67
N PHE A 107 21.53 -3.86 0.36
CA PHE A 107 21.30 -4.80 -0.74
C PHE A 107 20.10 -4.36 -1.58
N THR A 108 20.00 -4.93 -2.78
CA THR A 108 18.86 -4.72 -3.69
C THR A 108 18.32 -6.06 -4.15
N LEU A 109 17.00 -6.15 -4.33
CA LEU A 109 16.37 -7.29 -4.96
C LEU A 109 16.31 -7.10 -6.49
N THR A 110 16.25 -8.20 -7.21
CA THR A 110 15.89 -8.20 -8.63
C THR A 110 14.42 -7.84 -8.81
N ARG A 111 14.04 -7.43 -10.01
CA ARG A 111 12.64 -7.06 -10.31
C ARG A 111 11.65 -8.21 -10.06
N GLU A 112 12.05 -9.44 -10.33
CA GLU A 112 11.20 -10.63 -10.11
C GLU A 112 10.99 -10.89 -8.62
N GLU A 113 12.04 -10.76 -7.80
CA GLU A 113 11.98 -10.85 -6.34
C GLU A 113 11.17 -9.72 -5.71
N GLU A 114 11.30 -8.49 -6.21
CA GLU A 114 10.48 -7.34 -5.76
C GLU A 114 8.99 -7.60 -6.04
N MET A 115 8.66 -8.10 -7.24
CA MET A 115 7.28 -8.45 -7.60
C MET A 115 6.73 -9.56 -6.71
N TRP A 116 7.52 -10.60 -6.47
CA TRP A 116 7.17 -11.72 -5.58
C TRP A 116 6.92 -11.24 -4.14
N LEU A 117 7.82 -10.43 -3.59
CA LEU A 117 7.67 -9.87 -2.25
C LEU A 117 6.43 -8.97 -2.16
N ALA A 118 6.23 -8.09 -3.15
CA ALA A 118 5.08 -7.18 -3.21
C ALA A 118 3.73 -7.92 -3.28
N GLU A 119 3.67 -9.04 -4.03
CA GLU A 119 2.48 -9.88 -4.09
C GLU A 119 2.13 -10.45 -2.71
N LYS A 120 3.14 -10.92 -1.95
CA LYS A 120 2.96 -11.47 -0.61
C LYS A 120 2.54 -10.41 0.40
N PHE A 121 3.12 -9.22 0.33
CA PHE A 121 2.69 -8.05 1.10
C PHE A 121 1.21 -7.72 0.85
N THR A 122 0.83 -7.67 -0.43
CA THR A 122 -0.54 -7.33 -0.84
C THR A 122 -1.54 -8.38 -0.35
N ALA A 123 -1.21 -9.67 -0.48
CA ALA A 123 -2.05 -10.76 0.00
C ALA A 123 -2.22 -10.71 1.53
N MET A 124 -1.13 -10.52 2.28
CA MET A 124 -1.19 -10.39 3.74
C MET A 124 -2.02 -9.18 4.17
N GLN A 125 -1.82 -8.03 3.52
CA GLN A 125 -2.58 -6.80 3.80
C GLN A 125 -4.08 -7.01 3.55
N ALA A 126 -4.45 -7.67 2.45
CA ALA A 126 -5.84 -7.97 2.12
C ALA A 126 -6.48 -8.88 3.18
N SER A 127 -5.79 -9.94 3.59
CA SER A 127 -6.31 -10.86 4.62
C SER A 127 -6.37 -10.23 6.02
N LEU A 128 -5.43 -9.35 6.37
CA LEU A 128 -5.51 -8.57 7.60
C LEU A 128 -6.74 -7.64 7.59
N LYS A 129 -7.05 -7.00 6.46
CA LYS A 129 -8.28 -6.21 6.30
C LYS A 129 -9.53 -7.07 6.46
N GLU A 130 -9.61 -8.22 5.79
CA GLU A 130 -10.72 -9.17 5.92
C GLU A 130 -10.92 -9.70 7.35
N LEU A 131 -9.85 -9.81 8.15
CA LEU A 131 -9.95 -10.17 9.57
C LEU A 131 -10.36 -9.00 10.46
N LEU A 132 -9.88 -7.79 10.14
CA LEU A 132 -10.18 -6.58 10.89
C LEU A 132 -11.59 -6.05 10.60
N ASP A 133 -12.11 -6.19 9.38
CA ASP A 133 -13.43 -5.65 9.00
C ASP A 133 -14.59 -6.24 9.85
N PRO A 134 -14.66 -7.56 10.09
CA PRO A 134 -15.65 -8.14 11.00
C PRO A 134 -15.39 -7.75 12.46
N CYS A 135 -14.13 -7.68 12.90
CA CYS A 135 -13.79 -7.26 14.27
C CYS A 135 -14.17 -5.80 14.51
N PHE A 136 -13.97 -4.94 13.51
CA PHE A 136 -14.40 -3.55 13.51
C PHE A 136 -15.93 -3.47 13.48
N GLY A 137 -16.61 -4.29 12.69
CA GLY A 137 -18.07 -4.43 12.71
C GLY A 137 -18.63 -4.91 14.06
N ILE A 138 -17.97 -5.88 14.71
CA ILE A 138 -18.30 -6.36 16.06
C ILE A 138 -18.03 -5.26 17.10
N PHE A 139 -16.93 -4.54 16.99
CA PHE A 139 -16.62 -3.41 17.85
C PHE A 139 -17.67 -2.31 17.70
N ILE A 140 -17.99 -1.90 16.49
CA ILE A 140 -19.02 -0.90 16.18
C ILE A 140 -20.40 -1.36 16.66
N SER A 141 -20.77 -2.63 16.44
CA SER A 141 -22.06 -3.16 16.92
C SER A 141 -22.12 -3.28 18.44
N SER A 142 -21.02 -3.66 19.10
CA SER A 142 -20.90 -3.70 20.57
C SER A 142 -20.91 -2.29 21.17
N PHE A 143 -20.36 -1.30 20.46
CA PHE A 143 -20.33 0.10 20.87
C PHE A 143 -21.64 0.85 20.53
N ASN A 144 -22.39 0.38 19.53
CA ASN A 144 -23.77 0.75 19.25
C ASN A 144 -24.76 0.05 20.19
N PHE A 145 -24.38 -1.10 20.78
CA PHE A 145 -25.14 -1.72 21.86
C PHE A 145 -25.08 -0.77 23.06
N ARG A 146 -26.21 -0.12 23.34
CA ARG A 146 -26.42 0.71 24.52
C ARG A 146 -26.00 -0.05 25.78
N THR A 147 -24.78 0.17 26.26
CA THR A 147 -24.47 -0.11 27.66
C THR A 147 -25.15 1.01 28.46
N ASN A 148 -26.23 0.67 29.15
CA ASN A 148 -27.00 1.59 30.00
C ASN A 148 -27.71 2.76 29.28
N GLY A 149 -28.07 2.63 28.00
CA GLY A 149 -28.83 3.66 27.30
C GLY A 149 -28.02 4.71 26.54
N ILE A 150 -26.69 4.72 26.68
CA ILE A 150 -25.80 5.76 26.14
C ILE A 150 -25.25 5.34 24.77
N PRO A 151 -25.39 6.16 23.70
CA PRO A 151 -24.87 5.86 22.37
C PRO A 151 -23.40 6.27 22.26
N TYR A 152 -22.49 5.50 22.87
CA TYR A 152 -21.06 5.82 22.92
C TYR A 152 -20.44 6.04 21.53
N PHE A 153 -20.83 5.23 20.53
CA PHE A 153 -20.38 5.43 19.15
C PHE A 153 -20.71 6.83 18.65
N SER A 154 -21.93 7.28 18.88
CA SER A 154 -22.34 8.62 18.44
C SER A 154 -21.57 9.74 19.13
N VAL A 155 -21.27 9.59 20.42
CA VAL A 155 -20.50 10.59 21.17
C VAL A 155 -19.05 10.64 20.68
N VAL A 156 -18.40 9.48 20.58
CA VAL A 156 -16.99 9.38 20.16
C VAL A 156 -16.85 9.80 18.70
N PHE A 157 -17.71 9.32 17.80
CA PHE A 157 -17.64 9.67 16.39
C PHE A 157 -17.84 11.17 16.16
N LYS A 158 -18.79 11.81 16.87
CA LYS A 158 -18.96 13.28 16.80
C LYS A 158 -17.74 14.04 17.32
N GLN A 159 -17.09 13.51 18.35
CA GLN A 159 -15.86 14.12 18.87
C GLN A 159 -14.69 13.97 17.87
N ILE A 160 -14.56 12.80 17.25
CA ILE A 160 -13.57 12.54 16.20
C ILE A 160 -13.84 13.44 14.99
N ASP A 161 -15.10 13.54 14.54
CA ASP A 161 -15.52 14.42 13.45
C ASP A 161 -15.03 15.84 13.67
N LYS A 162 -15.30 16.40 14.86
CA LYS A 162 -14.86 17.74 15.21
C LYS A 162 -13.34 17.89 15.22
N LEU A 163 -12.63 17.04 15.96
CA LEU A 163 -11.17 17.15 16.12
C LEU A 163 -10.44 16.98 14.78
N MET A 164 -10.86 16.00 13.97
CA MET A 164 -10.27 15.74 12.66
C MET A 164 -10.55 16.87 11.69
N SER A 165 -11.78 17.39 11.66
CA SER A 165 -12.12 18.55 10.82
C SER A 165 -11.28 19.77 11.19
N ASP A 166 -11.20 20.12 12.47
CA ASP A 166 -10.46 21.30 12.94
C ASP A 166 -8.97 21.19 12.55
N GLU A 167 -8.34 20.03 12.78
CA GLU A 167 -6.93 19.82 12.48
C GLU A 167 -6.63 19.84 10.97
N VAL A 168 -7.41 19.10 10.17
CA VAL A 168 -7.18 19.00 8.73
C VAL A 168 -7.43 20.34 8.03
N ILE A 169 -8.48 21.06 8.42
CA ILE A 169 -8.77 22.40 7.87
C ILE A 169 -7.65 23.37 8.26
N SER A 170 -7.17 23.33 9.50
CA SER A 170 -6.04 24.14 9.94
C SER A 170 -4.77 23.85 9.12
N PHE A 171 -4.44 22.57 8.93
CA PHE A 171 -3.30 22.14 8.12
C PHE A 171 -3.39 22.61 6.66
N LEU A 172 -4.57 22.49 6.05
CA LEU A 172 -4.84 22.92 4.67
C LEU A 172 -4.66 24.44 4.50
N ASN A 173 -5.05 25.23 5.50
CA ASN A 173 -4.96 26.69 5.45
C ASN A 173 -3.53 27.23 5.64
N GLN A 174 -2.61 26.45 6.22
CA GLN A 174 -1.25 26.90 6.52
C GLN A 174 -0.27 26.74 5.35
N ASN A 175 -0.59 25.89 4.37
CA ASN A 175 0.35 25.47 3.34
C ASN A 175 -0.09 25.94 1.94
N GLU A 176 0.42 27.10 1.49
CA GLU A 176 0.10 27.68 0.18
C GLU A 176 0.99 27.18 -0.98
N HIS A 177 2.02 26.37 -0.72
CA HIS A 177 2.99 25.96 -1.74
C HIS A 177 2.99 24.45 -2.00
N PRO A 178 2.24 23.97 -3.01
CA PRO A 178 2.17 22.56 -3.34
C PRO A 178 3.38 22.15 -4.18
N ASP A 179 4.37 21.52 -3.54
CA ASP A 179 5.33 20.70 -4.26
C ASP A 179 4.69 19.33 -4.62
N SER A 180 5.45 18.48 -5.32
CA SER A 180 4.95 17.15 -5.70
C SER A 180 4.73 16.22 -4.49
N ALA A 181 5.48 16.40 -3.40
CA ALA A 181 5.36 15.57 -2.20
C ALA A 181 4.11 15.97 -1.40
N TYR A 182 3.89 17.27 -1.24
CA TYR A 182 2.70 17.87 -0.65
C TYR A 182 1.44 17.44 -1.39
N SER A 183 1.46 17.45 -2.72
CA SER A 183 0.33 16.96 -3.53
C SER A 183 0.02 15.48 -3.23
N ARG A 184 1.03 14.62 -3.13
CA ARG A 184 0.82 13.20 -2.78
C ARG A 184 0.28 13.04 -1.36
N LEU A 185 0.84 13.78 -0.42
CA LEU A 185 0.39 13.78 0.97
C LEU A 185 -1.08 14.20 1.09
N ILE A 186 -1.46 15.33 0.48
CA ILE A 186 -2.81 15.87 0.64
C ILE A 186 -3.89 14.96 0.05
N PHE A 187 -3.58 14.28 -1.07
CA PHE A 187 -4.49 13.29 -1.63
C PHE A 187 -4.57 12.01 -0.79
N SER A 188 -3.47 11.59 -0.17
CA SER A 188 -3.50 10.49 0.80
C SER A 188 -4.39 10.84 1.99
N VAL A 189 -4.21 12.03 2.57
CA VAL A 189 -5.04 12.50 3.70
C VAL A 189 -6.51 12.57 3.31
N TYR A 190 -6.83 13.09 2.11
CA TYR A 190 -8.21 13.14 1.63
C TYR A 190 -8.87 11.75 1.56
N LEU A 191 -8.17 10.74 1.02
CA LEU A 191 -8.70 9.38 0.91
C LEU A 191 -8.96 8.76 2.29
N GLU A 192 -8.03 8.92 3.24
CA GLU A 192 -8.19 8.42 4.62
C GLU A 192 -9.32 9.13 5.36
N VAL A 193 -9.43 10.46 5.24
CA VAL A 193 -10.51 11.25 5.85
C VAL A 193 -11.86 10.84 5.27
N LYS A 194 -11.92 10.57 3.96
CA LYS A 194 -13.13 10.10 3.29
C LYS A 194 -13.53 8.69 3.74
N ASP A 195 -12.57 7.79 3.94
CA ASP A 195 -12.83 6.46 4.48
C ASP A 195 -13.38 6.55 5.91
N LEU A 196 -12.76 7.39 6.75
CA LEU A 196 -13.25 7.67 8.10
C LEU A 196 -14.69 8.26 8.09
N ALA A 197 -15.01 9.11 7.12
CA ALA A 197 -16.35 9.67 6.97
C ALA A 197 -17.43 8.61 6.69
N SER A 198 -17.07 7.47 6.08
CA SER A 198 -18.01 6.40 5.76
C SER A 198 -18.65 5.79 7.02
N PHE A 199 -17.96 5.81 8.16
CA PHE A 199 -18.47 5.30 9.43
C PHE A 199 -19.65 6.10 9.99
N SER A 200 -19.93 7.29 9.46
CA SER A 200 -21.13 8.06 9.80
C SER A 200 -22.43 7.31 9.51
N GLN A 201 -22.41 6.33 8.58
CA GLN A 201 -23.55 5.46 8.28
C GLN A 201 -24.01 4.60 9.47
N ASN A 202 -23.13 4.40 10.46
CA ASN A 202 -23.41 3.60 11.66
C ASN A 202 -24.09 4.42 12.77
N LEU A 203 -24.37 5.71 12.54
CA LEU A 203 -25.06 6.57 13.50
C LEU A 203 -26.58 6.31 13.49
N PRO A 204 -27.28 6.50 14.61
CA PRO A 204 -28.73 6.37 14.67
C PRO A 204 -29.44 7.35 13.72
N SER A 205 -30.38 6.83 12.93
CA SER A 205 -31.23 7.63 12.04
C SER A 205 -32.09 8.62 12.84
N GLY A 206 -32.10 9.90 12.44
CA GLY A 206 -32.99 10.93 13.03
C GLY A 206 -32.36 11.86 14.07
N GLY A 207 -31.03 11.84 14.26
CA GLY A 207 -30.32 12.86 15.05
C GLY A 207 -29.84 14.04 14.20
N ASP A 208 -29.79 15.26 14.78
CA ASP A 208 -29.05 16.40 14.20
C ASP A 208 -27.54 16.11 14.31
N HIS A 209 -27.04 15.36 13.34
CA HIS A 209 -25.63 15.05 13.20
C HIS A 209 -25.03 16.09 12.25
N LYS A 210 -24.78 17.30 12.76
CA LYS A 210 -24.01 18.35 12.05
C LYS A 210 -22.56 17.90 11.86
N LEU A 211 -22.36 16.87 11.07
CA LEU A 211 -21.07 16.25 10.80
C LEU A 211 -20.40 16.99 9.66
N LEU A 212 -19.10 17.13 9.78
CA LEU A 212 -18.27 17.82 8.81
C LEU A 212 -17.52 16.82 7.92
N LEU A 213 -17.08 15.67 8.45
CA LEU A 213 -16.36 14.62 7.72
C LEU A 213 -17.07 14.14 6.44
N PRO A 214 -18.40 13.91 6.41
CA PRO A 214 -19.10 13.52 5.17
C PRO A 214 -18.98 14.56 4.05
N ARG A 215 -18.69 15.81 4.39
CA ARG A 215 -18.48 16.94 3.48
C ARG A 215 -17.00 17.32 3.35
N CYS A 216 -16.07 16.44 3.74
CA CYS A 216 -14.63 16.71 3.69
C CYS A 216 -14.11 17.17 2.32
N HIS A 217 -14.73 16.73 1.22
CA HIS A 217 -14.38 17.16 -0.14
C HIS A 217 -14.36 18.69 -0.31
N GLU A 218 -15.17 19.44 0.45
CA GLU A 218 -15.19 20.90 0.41
C GLU A 218 -13.88 21.51 0.92
N TRP A 219 -13.20 20.86 1.88
CA TRP A 219 -11.95 21.35 2.44
C TRP A 219 -10.80 21.20 1.44
N PHE A 220 -10.83 20.13 0.65
CA PHE A 220 -9.79 19.80 -0.31
C PHE A 220 -10.02 20.42 -1.69
N GLU A 221 -11.17 21.07 -1.95
CA GLU A 221 -11.50 21.68 -3.23
C GLU A 221 -10.41 22.64 -3.77
N PRO A 222 -9.81 23.53 -2.96
CA PRO A 222 -8.71 24.39 -3.44
C PRO A 222 -7.49 23.60 -3.91
N SER A 223 -7.12 22.53 -3.18
CA SER A 223 -5.98 21.66 -3.51
C SER A 223 -6.24 20.88 -4.81
N VAL A 224 -7.44 20.36 -4.98
CA VAL A 224 -7.83 19.64 -6.21
C VAL A 224 -7.88 20.59 -7.40
N SER A 225 -8.40 21.82 -7.22
CA SER A 225 -8.41 22.83 -8.28
C SER A 225 -6.99 23.20 -8.72
N CYS A 226 -6.10 23.47 -7.77
CA CYS A 226 -4.69 23.77 -8.08
C CYS A 226 -4.01 22.62 -8.82
N TRP A 227 -4.23 21.38 -8.36
CA TRP A 227 -3.71 20.19 -9.02
C TRP A 227 -4.25 20.03 -10.46
N LEU A 228 -5.53 20.31 -10.71
CA LEU A 228 -6.12 20.29 -12.04
C LEU A 228 -5.46 21.31 -12.98
N ASP A 229 -5.16 22.51 -12.48
CA ASP A 229 -4.45 23.54 -13.25
C ASP A 229 -3.03 23.10 -13.62
N VAL A 230 -2.31 22.50 -12.66
CA VAL A 230 -0.97 21.92 -12.91
C VAL A 230 -1.05 20.77 -13.92
N CYS A 231 -2.03 19.88 -13.81
CA CYS A 231 -2.22 18.79 -14.77
C CYS A 231 -2.55 19.30 -16.16
N LYS A 232 -3.41 20.32 -16.27
CA LYS A 232 -3.72 20.98 -17.56
C LYS A 232 -2.47 21.60 -18.18
N ALA A 233 -1.67 22.33 -17.40
CA ALA A 233 -0.44 22.94 -17.88
C ALA A 233 0.56 21.88 -18.37
N LYS A 234 0.80 20.83 -17.58
CA LYS A 234 1.70 19.72 -17.94
C LYS A 234 1.21 18.93 -19.15
N ALA A 235 -0.10 18.69 -19.26
CA ALA A 235 -0.70 18.01 -20.40
C ALA A 235 -0.50 18.82 -21.69
N LEU A 236 -0.79 20.13 -21.66
CA LEU A 236 -0.59 21.02 -22.80
C LEU A 236 0.88 21.09 -23.22
N GLN A 237 1.79 21.18 -22.26
CA GLN A 237 3.23 21.19 -22.53
C GLN A 237 3.68 19.88 -23.20
N ARG A 238 3.27 18.72 -22.66
CA ARG A 238 3.58 17.41 -23.27
C ARG A 238 3.04 17.28 -24.68
N VAL A 239 1.81 17.72 -24.93
CA VAL A 239 1.23 17.71 -26.29
C VAL A 239 2.05 18.58 -27.24
N ARG A 240 2.45 19.79 -26.83
CA ARG A 240 3.31 20.68 -27.65
C ARG A 240 4.65 20.03 -27.98
N THR A 241 5.36 19.53 -26.98
CA THR A 241 6.65 18.85 -27.17
C THR A 241 6.52 17.61 -28.06
N SER A 242 5.43 16.84 -27.91
CA SER A 242 5.12 15.69 -28.76
C SER A 242 4.90 16.07 -30.24
N VAL A 243 4.35 17.25 -30.51
CA VAL A 243 4.17 17.79 -31.87
C VAL A 243 5.49 18.33 -32.43
N GLU A 244 6.29 19.04 -31.63
CA GLU A 244 7.59 19.58 -32.04
C GLU A 244 8.62 18.49 -32.38
N LEU A 245 8.62 17.39 -31.60
CA LEU A 245 9.52 16.25 -31.83
C LEU A 245 9.05 15.30 -32.93
N GLN A 246 7.86 15.55 -33.51
CA GLN A 246 7.30 14.69 -34.56
C GLN A 246 8.05 14.87 -35.89
N LYS A 247 8.98 13.96 -36.18
CA LYS A 247 9.62 13.88 -37.50
C LYS A 247 8.66 13.27 -38.53
N PRO A 248 8.62 13.78 -39.79
CA PRO A 248 7.91 13.11 -40.88
C PRO A 248 8.42 11.68 -41.04
N CYS A 249 7.51 10.72 -41.17
CA CYS A 249 7.88 9.32 -41.35
C CYS A 249 8.04 9.03 -42.85
N GLU A 250 9.25 8.69 -43.27
CA GLU A 250 9.51 8.16 -44.61
C GLU A 250 9.36 6.64 -44.58
N GLY A 251 8.18 6.12 -44.94
CA GLY A 251 7.94 4.68 -45.12
C GLY A 251 6.52 4.20 -44.81
N GLU A 252 6.12 3.06 -45.38
CA GLU A 252 4.86 2.37 -45.08
C GLU A 252 4.90 1.76 -43.67
N LYS A 253 4.03 2.22 -42.77
CA LYS A 253 3.93 1.71 -41.40
C LYS A 253 2.80 0.71 -41.26
N LEU A 254 3.09 -0.47 -40.66
CA LEU A 254 2.08 -1.44 -40.20
C LEU A 254 1.18 -0.90 -39.07
N VAL A 255 1.64 0.10 -38.31
CA VAL A 255 0.90 0.71 -37.19
C VAL A 255 0.63 2.18 -37.50
N LYS A 256 -0.65 2.58 -37.47
CA LYS A 256 -1.14 3.91 -37.91
C LYS A 256 -0.91 5.06 -36.92
N HIS A 257 -0.16 4.85 -35.83
CA HIS A 257 0.02 5.85 -34.76
C HIS A 257 1.51 6.15 -34.50
N SER A 258 1.83 7.39 -34.15
CA SER A 258 3.18 7.79 -33.72
C SER A 258 3.41 7.40 -32.25
N SER A 259 4.66 7.16 -31.84
CA SER A 259 5.01 6.92 -30.43
C SER A 259 4.58 8.08 -29.54
N SER A 260 4.73 9.32 -30.01
CA SER A 260 4.29 10.52 -29.32
C SER A 260 2.78 10.57 -29.05
N ALA A 261 1.96 9.97 -29.93
CA ALA A 261 0.52 9.85 -29.71
C ALA A 261 0.19 8.82 -28.62
N VAL A 262 0.94 7.71 -28.56
CA VAL A 262 0.81 6.69 -27.49
C VAL A 262 1.16 7.30 -26.13
N ASP A 263 2.23 8.09 -26.05
CA ASP A 263 2.66 8.75 -24.81
C ASP A 263 1.63 9.76 -24.29
N VAL A 264 1.03 10.55 -25.19
CA VAL A 264 -0.04 11.49 -24.84
C VAL A 264 -1.28 10.75 -24.34
N VAL A 265 -1.67 9.65 -24.99
CA VAL A 265 -2.80 8.81 -24.55
C VAL A 265 -2.53 8.21 -23.17
N ALA A 266 -1.33 7.66 -22.93
CA ALA A 266 -0.97 7.10 -21.63
C ALA A 266 -1.05 8.14 -20.50
N MET A 267 -0.59 9.37 -20.77
CA MET A 267 -0.70 10.49 -19.83
C MET A 267 -2.16 10.81 -19.48
N PHE A 268 -3.06 10.86 -20.46
CA PHE A 268 -4.49 11.07 -20.21
C PHE A 268 -5.14 9.89 -19.46
N CYS A 269 -4.73 8.65 -19.74
CA CYS A 269 -5.18 7.49 -18.98
C CYS A 269 -4.81 7.59 -17.50
N HIS A 270 -3.56 7.95 -17.18
CA HIS A 270 -3.13 8.13 -15.79
C HIS A 270 -3.92 9.23 -15.07
N LEU A 271 -4.17 10.36 -15.73
CA LEU A 271 -5.01 11.44 -15.17
C LEU A 271 -6.44 10.98 -14.89
N ARG A 272 -7.04 10.25 -15.83
CA ARG A 272 -8.39 9.68 -15.68
C ARG A 272 -8.45 8.69 -14.52
N ASP A 273 -7.48 7.79 -14.43
CA ASP A 273 -7.48 6.73 -13.43
C ASP A 273 -7.27 7.32 -12.03
N PHE A 274 -6.42 8.34 -11.90
CA PHE A 274 -6.31 9.11 -10.66
C PHE A 274 -7.59 9.87 -10.30
N TRP A 275 -8.25 10.51 -11.28
CA TRP A 275 -9.55 11.17 -11.03
C TRP A 275 -10.62 10.20 -10.55
N ARG A 276 -10.62 8.96 -11.09
CA ARG A 276 -11.52 7.89 -10.63
C ARG A 276 -11.20 7.46 -9.20
N LEU A 277 -9.92 7.35 -8.84
CA LEU A 277 -9.48 7.02 -7.49
C LEU A 277 -10.01 8.04 -6.46
N LEU A 278 -9.96 9.33 -6.78
CA LEU A 278 -10.47 10.39 -5.90
C LEU A 278 -11.97 10.22 -5.60
N GLN A 279 -12.72 9.57 -6.50
CA GLN A 279 -14.17 9.39 -6.39
C GLN A 279 -14.84 10.71 -5.97
N TRP A 280 -14.45 11.81 -6.62
CA TRP A 280 -14.90 13.15 -6.29
C TRP A 280 -16.42 13.25 -6.45
N PRO A 281 -17.15 13.89 -5.52
CA PRO A 281 -18.60 14.01 -5.63
C PRO A 281 -19.00 14.66 -6.95
N LYS A 282 -20.02 14.11 -7.61
CA LYS A 282 -20.59 14.77 -8.79
C LYS A 282 -21.16 16.11 -8.34
N ALA A 283 -20.82 17.19 -9.04
CA ALA A 283 -21.38 18.50 -8.77
C ALA A 283 -22.91 18.38 -8.73
N SER A 284 -23.50 18.68 -7.57
CA SER A 284 -24.94 18.84 -7.46
C SER A 284 -25.34 19.97 -8.40
N THR A 285 -26.35 19.73 -9.23
CA THR A 285 -26.80 20.57 -10.35
C THR A 285 -27.43 21.90 -9.91
N GLN A 286 -26.94 22.52 -8.83
CA GLN A 286 -27.59 23.65 -8.17
C GLN A 286 -26.74 24.93 -8.06
N TYR A 287 -25.48 24.92 -8.49
CA TYR A 287 -24.61 26.12 -8.43
C TYR A 287 -24.02 26.60 -9.76
N ARG A 288 -24.56 26.15 -10.91
CA ARG A 288 -24.08 26.61 -12.23
C ARG A 288 -24.72 27.91 -12.74
N CYS A 289 -25.53 28.60 -11.94
CA CYS A 289 -26.28 29.78 -12.38
C CYS A 289 -25.84 31.12 -11.73
N TYR A 290 -24.58 31.32 -11.30
CA TYR A 290 -24.15 32.66 -10.82
C TYR A 290 -22.68 33.02 -11.07
N ARG A 291 -22.05 32.49 -12.13
CA ARG A 291 -20.79 33.07 -12.64
C ARG A 291 -20.79 33.02 -14.15
N ASN A 292 -21.46 34.00 -14.75
CA ASN A 292 -21.11 34.64 -16.02
C ASN A 292 -22.09 35.81 -16.20
N SER A 293 -21.70 36.95 -15.63
CA SER A 293 -22.17 38.29 -15.98
C SER A 293 -20.94 39.19 -15.96
#